data_AF-A0A0Q7TXQ0-F1
#
_entry.id   AF-A0A0Q7TXQ0-F1
#
_cell.length_a   1.000
_cell.length_b   1.000
_cell.length_c   1.000
_cell.angle_alpha   90.00
_cell.angle_beta   90.00
_cell.angle_gamma   90.00
#
_symmetry.space_group_name_H-M   'P 1'
#
loop_
_entity.id
_entity.type
_entity.pdbx_description
1 polymer ?
#
loop_
_entity_poly.entity_id
_entity_poly.type
_entity_poly.pdbx_seq_one_letter_code
_entity_poly.pdbx_strand_id
1 'polypeptide(L)'
;MDVIKTYIIPGFVILGLLLIWNMSQPGIPGVRPLEPSDSIPTFHAVQADLARGSKNLPQEALGDGVPPNNANENIHQRSRESTRKSTMKNLEMAWSTFCTDAGRQQLARALDYYFGQSGNQIESYSKRWGKEGRDYITAQWSTTDDRRIARLVSETYERGYLDLSTLSRTTAARIAPLVKDVRVQGQPCKG
;
A
#
# COMPACT_ATOMS: atom_id res chain seq x y z
N MET A 1 23.49 -49.75 9.10
CA MET A 1 22.25 -50.53 9.25
C MET A 1 21.39 -49.75 10.22
N ASP A 2 20.57 -48.84 9.71
CA ASP A 2 19.74 -47.97 10.54
C ASP A 2 18.28 -48.16 10.14
N VAL A 3 17.49 -48.52 11.16
CA VAL A 3 16.10 -48.95 11.05
C VAL A 3 15.21 -47.70 11.09
N ILE A 4 14.62 -47.35 9.95
CA ILE A 4 13.61 -46.29 9.85
C ILE A 4 12.29 -46.82 10.40
N LYS A 5 11.83 -46.27 11.54
CA LYS A 5 10.48 -46.49 12.07
C LYS A 5 9.48 -45.61 11.33
N THR A 6 8.71 -46.23 10.45
CA THR A 6 7.52 -45.66 9.80
C THR A 6 6.37 -45.59 10.80
N TYR A 7 5.88 -44.40 11.13
CA TYR A 7 4.63 -44.20 11.88
C TYR A 7 3.50 -43.90 10.89
N ILE A 8 2.59 -44.86 10.75
CA ILE A 8 1.32 -44.72 10.03
C ILE A 8 0.31 -44.16 11.04
N ILE A 9 -0.23 -42.97 10.78
CA ILE A 9 -1.36 -42.42 11.55
C ILE A 9 -2.65 -42.80 10.80
N PRO A 10 -3.54 -43.62 11.38
CA PRO A 10 -4.80 -43.98 10.75
C PRO A 10 -5.82 -42.84 10.83
N GLY A 11 -6.72 -42.84 9.85
CA GLY A 11 -7.62 -41.75 9.51
C GLY A 11 -8.58 -41.31 10.61
N PHE A 12 -8.82 -40.00 10.63
CA PHE A 12 -10.03 -39.41 11.18
C PHE A 12 -10.94 -39.01 10.02
N VAL A 13 -11.95 -39.84 9.76
CA VAL A 13 -13.12 -39.49 8.97
C VAL A 13 -14.03 -38.67 9.88
N ILE A 14 -14.02 -37.35 9.75
CA ILE A 14 -15.03 -36.49 10.36
C ILE A 14 -16.16 -36.34 9.36
N LEU A 15 -17.12 -37.26 9.43
CA LEU A 15 -18.47 -37.09 8.91
C LEU A 15 -19.24 -36.32 9.99
N GLY A 16 -19.39 -35.00 9.81
CA GLY A 16 -20.01 -34.10 10.79
C GLY A 16 -21.03 -33.17 10.14
N LEU A 17 -22.29 -33.58 10.29
CA LEU A 17 -23.56 -32.90 10.00
C LEU A 17 -23.53 -31.41 9.61
N LEU A 18 -24.12 -31.13 8.44
CA LEU A 18 -24.87 -29.90 8.18
C LEU A 18 -25.99 -29.74 9.23
N LEU A 19 -25.89 -28.70 10.05
CA LEU A 19 -27.07 -28.05 10.64
C LEU A 19 -26.96 -26.55 10.33
N ILE A 20 -27.69 -26.15 9.30
CA ILE A 20 -27.92 -24.76 8.91
C ILE A 20 -28.82 -24.16 10.00
N TRP A 21 -28.22 -23.54 11.02
CA TRP A 21 -28.91 -22.65 11.93
C TRP A 21 -29.05 -21.28 11.25
N ASN A 22 -30.16 -21.08 10.55
CA ASN A 22 -30.59 -19.78 10.06
C ASN A 22 -31.25 -19.02 11.22
N MET A 23 -30.44 -18.44 12.10
CA MET A 23 -30.93 -17.50 13.12
C MET A 23 -31.17 -16.14 12.47
N SER A 24 -32.42 -15.91 12.09
CA SER A 24 -32.93 -14.56 11.80
C SER A 24 -32.90 -13.76 13.10
N GLN A 25 -31.97 -12.81 13.22
CA GLN A 25 -31.90 -11.93 14.38
C GLN A 25 -33.03 -10.89 14.32
N PRO A 26 -33.81 -10.70 15.40
CA PRO A 26 -34.77 -9.60 15.48
C PRO A 26 -34.02 -8.27 15.48
N GLY A 27 -34.30 -7.44 14.47
CA GLY A 27 -33.72 -6.11 14.34
C GLY A 27 -34.07 -5.24 15.54
N ILE A 28 -33.04 -4.66 16.16
CA ILE A 28 -33.19 -3.68 17.25
C ILE A 28 -33.81 -2.40 16.64
N PRO A 29 -35.06 -2.03 17.00
CA PRO A 29 -35.64 -0.78 16.54
C PRO A 29 -34.89 0.40 17.15
N GLY A 30 -34.33 1.26 16.29
CA GLY A 30 -33.71 2.54 16.72
C GLY A 30 -32.20 2.62 16.55
N VAL A 31 -31.50 1.54 16.19
CA VAL A 31 -30.12 1.63 15.72
C VAL A 31 -30.18 1.92 14.22
N ARG A 32 -29.92 3.18 13.81
CA ARG A 32 -29.63 3.43 12.39
C ARG A 32 -28.47 2.53 12.00
N PRO A 33 -28.57 1.77 10.88
CA PRO A 33 -27.39 1.16 10.30
C PRO A 33 -26.29 2.21 10.30
N LEU A 34 -25.10 1.87 10.79
CA LEU A 34 -23.93 2.66 10.47
C LEU A 34 -23.92 2.69 8.95
N GLU A 35 -24.33 3.82 8.35
CA GLU A 35 -23.99 4.08 6.97
C GLU A 35 -22.48 3.85 6.89
N PRO A 36 -21.98 3.17 5.84
CA PRO A 36 -20.56 3.01 5.64
C PRO A 36 -19.94 4.40 5.61
N SER A 37 -19.47 4.85 6.78
CA SER A 37 -18.83 6.12 7.00
C SER A 37 -17.70 6.17 5.99
N ASP A 38 -17.81 7.16 5.09
CA ASP A 38 -16.74 7.71 4.28
C ASP A 38 -15.66 6.70 3.96
N SER A 39 -15.92 5.86 2.94
CA SER A 39 -14.90 5.00 2.35
C SER A 39 -13.61 5.80 2.26
N ILE A 40 -12.58 5.40 3.03
CA ILE A 40 -11.28 6.08 3.04
C ILE A 40 -10.90 6.23 1.57
N PRO A 41 -10.86 7.47 1.05
CA PRO A 41 -10.66 7.67 -0.37
C PRO A 41 -9.37 6.97 -0.74
N THR A 42 -9.44 6.12 -1.76
CA THR A 42 -8.27 5.36 -2.21
C THR A 42 -7.14 6.34 -2.49
N PHE A 43 -5.89 5.91 -2.33
CA PHE A 43 -4.72 6.75 -2.61
C PHE A 43 -4.83 7.47 -3.97
N HIS A 44 -5.41 6.79 -4.97
CA HIS A 44 -5.73 7.38 -6.27
C HIS A 44 -6.86 8.39 -6.26
N ALA A 45 -7.95 8.17 -5.53
CA ALA A 45 -9.04 9.16 -5.40
C ALA A 45 -8.53 10.43 -4.72
N VAL A 46 -7.70 10.29 -3.68
CA VAL A 46 -7.05 11.45 -3.03
C VAL A 46 -6.05 12.12 -3.97
N GLN A 47 -5.23 11.36 -4.70
CA GLN A 47 -4.32 11.93 -5.70
C GLN A 47 -5.06 12.64 -6.85
N ALA A 48 -6.17 12.10 -7.33
CA ALA A 48 -6.95 12.67 -8.42
C ALA A 48 -7.71 13.94 -7.99
N ASP A 49 -8.20 14.01 -6.76
CA ASP A 49 -8.79 15.22 -6.20
C ASP A 49 -7.74 16.29 -5.88
N LEU A 50 -6.58 15.89 -5.34
CA LEU A 50 -5.46 16.82 -5.13
C LEU A 50 -4.85 17.31 -6.44
N ALA A 51 -4.77 16.48 -7.48
CA ALA A 51 -4.29 16.90 -8.80
C ALA A 51 -5.25 17.91 -9.47
N ARG A 52 -6.53 17.91 -9.10
CA ARG A 52 -7.53 18.87 -9.59
C ARG A 52 -7.59 20.17 -8.77
N GLY A 53 -7.20 20.14 -7.48
CA GLY A 53 -7.36 21.26 -6.56
C GLY A 53 -6.09 21.89 -6.00
N SER A 54 -4.93 21.24 -6.09
CA SER A 54 -3.68 21.70 -5.46
C SER A 54 -2.97 22.76 -6.31
N LYS A 55 -3.55 23.96 -6.38
CA LYS A 55 -2.73 25.16 -6.59
C LYS A 55 -1.77 25.25 -5.42
N ASN A 56 -0.47 25.26 -5.68
CA ASN A 56 0.62 25.43 -4.73
C ASN A 56 0.18 26.31 -3.56
N LEU A 57 -0.16 25.71 -2.41
CA LEU A 57 -0.37 26.48 -1.19
C LEU A 57 0.99 27.10 -0.86
N PRO A 58 1.13 28.44 -0.91
CA PRO A 58 2.39 29.07 -0.58
C PRO A 58 2.73 28.69 0.85
N GLN A 59 3.93 28.14 1.05
CA GLN A 59 4.42 27.73 2.37
C GLN A 59 4.49 28.92 3.35
N GLU A 60 4.49 30.15 2.82
CA GLU A 60 4.47 31.43 3.56
C GLU A 60 3.06 31.88 4.00
N ALA A 61 1.97 31.31 3.47
CA ALA A 61 0.60 31.71 3.83
C ALA A 61 0.07 31.02 5.11
N LEU A 62 0.90 30.18 5.72
CA LEU A 62 0.56 29.34 6.85
C LEU A 62 1.14 30.00 8.10
N GLY A 63 0.37 30.89 8.74
CA GLY A 63 0.77 31.58 9.96
C GLY A 63 1.18 30.61 11.08
N ASP A 64 1.77 31.15 12.15
CA ASP A 64 2.15 30.38 13.34
C ASP A 64 0.98 29.52 13.84
N GLY A 65 1.04 28.21 13.60
CA GLY A 65 0.00 27.24 13.98
C GLY A 65 -0.53 26.35 12.86
N VAL A 66 -0.21 26.60 11.59
CA VAL A 66 -0.72 25.75 10.50
C VAL A 66 0.28 24.64 10.15
N PRO A 67 -0.17 23.37 10.05
CA PRO A 67 0.72 22.23 9.89
C PRO A 67 1.45 22.17 8.54
N PRO A 68 2.67 21.60 8.54
CA PRO A 68 3.51 21.31 9.70
C PRO A 68 4.49 22.47 9.90
N ASN A 69 4.18 23.43 10.78
CA ASN A 69 5.24 24.13 11.51
C ASN A 69 5.85 23.15 12.53
N ASN A 70 6.57 22.14 12.06
CA ASN A 70 7.39 21.26 12.89
C ASN A 70 8.86 21.56 12.60
N ALA A 71 9.67 21.72 13.64
CA ALA A 71 11.09 22.06 13.51
C ALA A 71 11.92 21.05 12.69
N ASN A 72 11.34 19.87 12.40
CA ASN A 72 11.98 18.77 11.68
C ASN A 72 11.43 18.60 10.24
N GLU A 73 10.64 19.53 9.71
CA GLU A 73 9.98 19.30 8.41
C GLU A 73 11.00 19.19 7.28
N ASN A 74 12.10 19.94 7.37
CA ASN A 74 13.23 19.82 6.44
C ASN A 74 13.90 18.43 6.47
N ILE A 75 13.92 17.74 7.63
CA ILE A 75 14.41 16.37 7.75
C ILE A 75 13.42 15.41 7.09
N HIS A 76 12.12 15.60 7.33
CA HIS A 76 11.07 14.80 6.70
C HIS A 76 11.07 14.97 5.18
N GLN A 77 11.19 16.19 4.67
CA GLN A 77 11.31 16.48 3.25
C GLN A 77 12.48 15.73 2.61
N ARG A 78 13.70 15.86 3.16
CA ARG A 78 14.88 15.14 2.67
C ARG A 78 14.70 13.63 2.74
N SER A 79 14.04 13.13 3.78
CA SER A 79 13.70 11.71 3.90
C SER A 79 12.75 11.24 2.80
N ARG A 80 11.71 12.02 2.46
CA ARG A 80 10.78 11.71 1.35
C ARG A 80 11.52 11.68 0.01
N GLU A 81 12.34 12.68 -0.27
CA GLU A 81 13.15 12.77 -1.50
C GLU A 81 14.13 11.59 -1.64
N SER A 82 14.85 11.26 -0.55
CA SER A 82 15.75 10.10 -0.51
C SER A 82 14.99 8.78 -0.76
N THR A 83 13.81 8.65 -0.14
CA THR A 83 12.95 7.47 -0.30
C THR A 83 12.50 7.32 -1.76
N ARG A 84 12.01 8.39 -2.39
CA ARG A 84 11.66 8.39 -3.83
C ARG A 84 12.83 7.98 -4.71
N LYS A 85 13.99 8.61 -4.52
CA LYS A 85 15.19 8.35 -5.33
C LYS A 85 15.61 6.89 -5.23
N SER A 86 15.62 6.33 -4.02
CA SER A 86 15.95 4.92 -3.79
C SER A 86 14.95 3.99 -4.47
N THR A 87 13.65 4.25 -4.32
CA THR A 87 12.60 3.43 -4.94
C THR A 87 12.62 3.50 -6.45
N MET A 88 12.77 4.70 -7.03
CA MET A 88 12.93 4.86 -8.49
C MET A 88 14.15 4.11 -9.01
N LYS A 89 15.31 4.23 -8.33
CA LYS A 89 16.52 3.49 -8.70
C LYS A 89 16.27 1.98 -8.81
N ASN A 90 15.47 1.41 -7.90
CA ASN A 90 15.13 -0.01 -7.94
C ASN A 90 14.17 -0.32 -9.10
N LEU A 91 13.11 0.46 -9.28
CA LEU A 91 12.13 0.27 -10.35
C LEU A 91 12.70 0.46 -11.76
N GLU A 92 13.78 1.22 -11.89
CA GLU A 92 14.48 1.48 -13.16
C GLU A 92 15.56 0.45 -13.49
N MET A 93 15.80 -0.53 -12.61
CA MET A 93 16.69 -1.64 -12.92
C MET A 93 16.13 -2.45 -14.10
N ALA A 94 17.03 -3.12 -14.85
CA ALA A 94 16.61 -4.03 -15.90
C ALA A 94 15.67 -5.10 -15.31
N TRP A 95 14.48 -5.27 -15.91
CA TRP A 95 13.44 -6.14 -15.35
C TRP A 95 13.88 -7.59 -15.14
N SER A 96 14.80 -8.09 -15.98
CA SER A 96 15.40 -9.42 -15.81
C SER A 96 16.06 -9.63 -14.44
N THR A 97 16.52 -8.56 -13.79
CA THR A 97 17.06 -8.62 -12.42
C THR A 97 16.04 -9.17 -11.43
N PHE A 98 14.75 -8.89 -11.64
CA PHE A 98 13.66 -9.35 -10.79
C PHE A 98 13.27 -10.82 -11.03
N CYS A 99 13.94 -11.53 -11.93
CA CYS A 99 13.76 -12.98 -12.05
C CYS A 99 14.57 -13.80 -11.05
N THR A 100 15.51 -13.17 -10.34
CA THR A 100 16.23 -13.79 -9.22
C THR A 100 15.49 -13.56 -7.91
N ASP A 101 15.65 -14.46 -6.93
CA ASP A 101 15.10 -14.25 -5.58
C ASP A 101 15.62 -12.97 -4.93
N ALA A 102 16.92 -12.68 -5.09
CA ALA A 102 17.55 -11.48 -4.58
C ALA A 102 16.92 -10.22 -5.19
N GLY A 103 16.73 -10.19 -6.51
CA GLY A 103 16.09 -9.07 -7.20
C GLY A 103 14.63 -8.87 -6.79
N ARG A 104 13.85 -9.96 -6.66
CA ARG A 104 12.47 -9.89 -6.16
C ARG A 104 12.41 -9.31 -4.75
N GLN A 105 13.24 -9.83 -3.84
CA GLN A 105 13.29 -9.34 -2.46
C GLN A 105 13.73 -7.88 -2.40
N GLN A 106 14.69 -7.47 -3.22
CA GLN A 106 15.14 -6.10 -3.29
C GLN A 106 14.02 -5.16 -3.75
N LEU A 107 13.28 -5.53 -4.80
CA LEU A 107 12.11 -4.79 -5.26
C LEU A 107 11.04 -4.72 -4.17
N ALA A 108 10.68 -5.85 -3.55
CA ALA A 108 9.68 -5.91 -2.50
C ALA A 108 10.04 -5.00 -1.31
N ARG A 109 11.29 -5.04 -0.82
CA ARG A 109 11.77 -4.15 0.26
C ARG A 109 11.71 -2.68 -0.11
N ALA A 110 12.06 -2.32 -1.35
CA ALA A 110 12.02 -0.94 -1.81
C ALA A 110 10.57 -0.41 -1.86
N LEU A 111 9.63 -1.24 -2.30
CA LEU A 111 8.20 -0.90 -2.33
C LEU A 111 7.61 -0.86 -0.92
N ASP A 112 7.93 -1.83 -0.06
CA ASP A 112 7.49 -1.86 1.33
C ASP A 112 7.97 -0.63 2.10
N TYR A 113 9.24 -0.25 1.90
CA TYR A 113 9.77 0.95 2.53
C TYR A 113 9.06 2.22 2.02
N TYR A 114 8.88 2.37 0.71
CA TYR A 114 8.21 3.53 0.12
C TYR A 114 6.75 3.70 0.59
N PHE A 115 5.94 2.65 0.43
CA PHE A 115 4.52 2.69 0.80
C PHE A 115 4.31 2.66 2.32
N GLY A 116 5.24 2.07 3.07
CA GLY A 116 5.28 2.16 4.52
C GLY A 116 5.56 3.60 4.99
N GLN A 117 6.58 4.27 4.44
CA GLN A 117 6.91 5.65 4.79
C GLN A 117 5.78 6.61 4.47
N SER A 118 5.20 6.54 3.27
CA SER A 118 4.09 7.43 2.89
C SER A 118 2.85 7.17 3.74
N GLY A 119 2.51 5.90 3.98
CA GLY A 119 1.40 5.53 4.85
C GLY A 119 1.54 6.02 6.27
N ASN A 120 2.70 5.78 6.89
CA ASN A 120 2.98 6.17 8.27
C ASN A 120 2.96 7.69 8.45
N GLN A 121 3.47 8.46 7.47
CA GLN A 121 3.41 9.92 7.53
C GLN A 121 1.98 10.43 7.37
N ILE A 122 1.19 9.86 6.46
CA ILE A 122 -0.24 10.21 6.32
C ILE A 122 -1.00 9.99 7.64
N GLU A 123 -0.80 8.83 8.27
CA GLU A 123 -1.44 8.51 9.55
C GLU A 123 -0.97 9.43 10.68
N SER A 124 0.35 9.59 10.83
CA SER A 124 0.96 10.39 11.90
C SER A 124 0.54 11.86 11.82
N TYR A 125 0.56 12.44 10.62
CA TYR A 125 0.16 13.84 10.44
C TYR A 125 -1.34 14.01 10.64
N SER A 126 -2.15 13.06 10.18
CA SER A 126 -3.60 13.06 10.44
C SER A 126 -3.90 12.99 11.93
N LYS A 127 -3.16 12.17 12.69
CA LYS A 127 -3.34 12.03 14.13
C LYS A 127 -2.95 13.29 14.89
N ARG A 128 -1.87 13.96 14.46
CA ARG A 128 -1.32 15.12 15.17
C ARG A 128 -2.02 16.43 14.83
N TRP A 129 -2.43 16.62 13.58
CA TRP A 129 -2.96 17.89 13.09
C TRP A 129 -4.29 17.73 12.32
N GLY A 130 -5.01 16.63 12.55
CA GLY A 130 -6.33 16.43 11.97
C GLY A 130 -6.35 16.42 10.44
N LYS A 131 -7.40 17.01 9.87
CA LYS A 131 -7.61 17.04 8.42
C LYS A 131 -6.54 17.87 7.71
N GLU A 132 -6.14 19.03 8.24
CA GLU A 132 -5.13 19.87 7.59
C GLU A 132 -3.79 19.14 7.48
N GLY A 133 -3.35 18.46 8.55
CA GLY A 133 -2.13 17.66 8.53
C GLY A 133 -2.17 16.56 7.49
N ARG A 134 -3.29 15.83 7.41
CA ARG A 134 -3.50 14.76 6.42
C ARG A 134 -3.46 15.30 4.99
N ASP A 135 -4.13 16.41 4.74
CA ASP A 135 -4.22 16.99 3.39
C ASP A 135 -2.85 17.53 2.95
N TYR A 136 -2.13 18.22 3.84
CA TYR A 136 -0.76 18.66 3.61
C TYR A 136 0.15 17.50 3.23
N ILE A 137 0.22 16.46 4.07
CA ILE A 137 1.19 15.38 3.86
C ILE A 137 0.83 14.53 2.65
N THR A 138 -0.47 14.43 2.32
CA THR A 138 -0.87 13.73 1.10
C THR A 138 -0.46 14.52 -0.14
N ALA A 139 -0.55 15.86 -0.12
CA ALA A 139 0.00 16.70 -1.18
C ALA A 139 1.53 16.51 -1.30
N GLN A 140 2.23 16.41 -0.17
CA GLN A 140 3.67 16.13 -0.15
C GLN A 140 4.04 14.76 -0.74
N TRP A 141 3.13 13.78 -0.79
CA TRP A 141 3.30 12.46 -1.43
C TRP A 141 2.57 12.34 -2.79
N SER A 142 2.20 13.47 -3.38
CA SER A 142 1.50 13.55 -4.68
C SER A 142 2.33 14.29 -5.74
N THR A 143 3.65 14.16 -5.67
CA THR A 143 4.59 14.81 -6.60
C THR A 143 4.63 14.08 -7.96
N THR A 144 5.32 14.66 -8.94
CA THR A 144 5.57 14.01 -10.23
C THR A 144 6.33 12.69 -10.08
N ASP A 145 7.28 12.61 -9.14
CA ASP A 145 8.02 11.38 -8.86
C ASP A 145 7.12 10.31 -8.27
N ASP A 146 6.17 10.67 -7.41
CA ASP A 146 5.21 9.71 -6.84
C ASP A 146 4.29 9.13 -7.92
N ARG A 147 3.88 9.95 -8.89
CA ARG A 147 3.15 9.47 -10.10
C ARG A 147 4.01 8.55 -10.96
N ARG A 148 5.29 8.88 -11.15
CA ARG A 148 6.24 8.04 -11.91
C ARG A 148 6.44 6.69 -11.23
N ILE A 149 6.61 6.66 -9.90
CA ILE A 149 6.71 5.43 -9.10
C ILE A 149 5.44 4.59 -9.27
N ALA A 150 4.25 5.18 -9.13
CA ALA A 150 3.00 4.46 -9.32
C ALA A 150 2.90 3.82 -10.72
N ARG A 151 3.25 4.57 -11.77
CA ARG A 151 3.28 4.05 -13.15
C ARG A 151 4.25 2.88 -13.30
N LEU A 152 5.49 3.03 -12.82
CA LEU A 152 6.51 1.97 -12.90
C LEU A 152 6.11 0.72 -12.12
N VAL A 153 5.44 0.87 -10.96
CA VAL A 153 4.87 -0.26 -10.21
C VAL A 153 3.83 -1.00 -11.04
N SER A 154 2.88 -0.29 -11.66
CA SER A 154 1.86 -0.89 -12.50
C SER A 154 2.47 -1.56 -13.75
N GLU A 155 3.45 -0.95 -14.41
CA GLU A 155 4.17 -1.55 -15.54
C GLU A 155 4.95 -2.82 -15.14
N THR A 156 5.59 -2.81 -13.96
CA THR A 156 6.34 -3.96 -13.45
C THR A 156 5.40 -5.12 -13.09
N TYR A 157 4.22 -4.81 -12.54
CA TYR A 157 3.15 -5.78 -12.28
C TYR A 157 2.57 -6.33 -13.59
N GLU A 158 2.21 -5.46 -14.54
CA GLU A 158 1.68 -5.83 -15.86
C GLU A 158 2.58 -6.84 -16.57
N ARG A 159 3.89 -6.68 -16.44
CA ARG A 159 4.88 -7.56 -17.07
C ARG A 159 5.12 -8.87 -16.31
N GLY A 160 4.54 -9.05 -15.13
CA GLY A 160 4.67 -10.26 -14.32
C GLY A 160 5.96 -10.34 -13.51
N TYR A 161 6.66 -9.22 -13.30
CA TYR A 161 7.87 -9.16 -12.45
C TYR A 161 7.57 -8.81 -10.98
N LEU A 162 6.36 -8.34 -10.69
CA LEU A 162 5.89 -8.03 -9.34
C LEU A 162 4.68 -8.90 -9.00
N ASP A 163 4.77 -9.66 -7.91
CA ASP A 163 3.66 -10.38 -7.29
C ASP A 163 3.30 -9.72 -5.96
N LEU A 164 2.04 -9.30 -5.81
CA LEU A 164 1.55 -8.65 -4.59
C LEU A 164 1.65 -9.56 -3.36
N SER A 165 1.67 -10.88 -3.54
CA SER A 165 1.82 -11.84 -2.44
C SER A 165 3.21 -11.78 -1.78
N THR A 166 4.21 -11.25 -2.48
CA THR A 166 5.59 -11.10 -1.99
C THR A 166 5.81 -9.83 -1.17
N LEU A 167 4.79 -8.96 -1.10
CA LEU A 167 4.83 -7.69 -0.39
C LEU A 167 4.23 -7.83 1.01
N SER A 168 4.56 -6.91 1.91
CA SER A 168 3.82 -6.80 3.16
C SER A 168 2.33 -6.53 2.89
N ARG A 169 1.45 -6.99 3.80
CA ARG A 169 -0.01 -6.81 3.67
C ARG A 169 -0.41 -5.35 3.45
N THR A 170 0.22 -4.42 4.17
CA THR A 170 -0.06 -2.99 4.08
C THR A 170 0.32 -2.43 2.70
N THR A 171 1.47 -2.82 2.17
CA THR A 171 1.92 -2.39 0.83
C THR A 171 1.08 -3.00 -0.26
N ALA A 172 0.79 -4.30 -0.18
CA ALA A 172 -0.09 -5.00 -1.11
C ALA A 172 -1.46 -4.31 -1.21
N ALA A 173 -2.06 -3.92 -0.07
CA ALA A 173 -3.32 -3.21 -0.04
C ALA A 173 -3.26 -1.80 -0.68
N ARG A 174 -2.10 -1.13 -0.62
CA ARG A 174 -1.89 0.19 -1.25
C ARG A 174 -1.63 0.09 -2.75
N ILE A 175 -0.98 -0.97 -3.19
CA ILE A 175 -0.69 -1.22 -4.61
C ILE A 175 -1.90 -1.81 -5.34
N ALA A 176 -2.73 -2.63 -4.69
CA ALA A 176 -3.88 -3.28 -5.31
C ALA A 176 -4.78 -2.31 -6.10
N PRO A 177 -5.12 -1.10 -5.61
CA PRO A 177 -5.85 -0.10 -6.40
C PRO A 177 -5.11 0.41 -7.65
N LEU A 178 -3.77 0.43 -7.65
CA LEU A 178 -2.95 0.86 -8.78
C LEU A 178 -2.97 -0.16 -9.94
N VAL A 179 -3.25 -1.42 -9.62
CA VAL A 179 -3.16 -2.55 -10.56
C VAL A 179 -4.48 -3.29 -10.76
N LYS A 180 -5.59 -2.80 -10.19
CA LYS A 180 -6.89 -3.48 -10.21
C LYS A 180 -7.40 -3.81 -11.62
N ASP A 181 -7.11 -2.94 -12.59
CA ASP A 181 -7.54 -3.06 -13.99
C ASP A 181 -6.37 -3.49 -14.91
N VAL A 182 -5.21 -3.80 -14.34
CA VAL A 182 -4.00 -4.19 -15.06
C VAL A 182 -3.94 -5.71 -15.14
N ARG A 183 -3.86 -6.25 -16.36
CA ARG A 183 -3.72 -7.69 -16.58
C ARG A 183 -2.25 -8.05 -16.75
N VAL A 184 -1.81 -9.11 -16.08
CA VAL A 184 -0.46 -9.64 -16.25
C VAL A 184 -0.32 -10.22 -17.67
N GLN A 185 0.59 -9.68 -18.47
CA GLN A 185 0.80 -10.02 -19.87
C GLN A 185 1.73 -11.23 -20.09
N GLY A 186 2.45 -11.69 -19.06
CA GLY A 186 3.37 -12.81 -19.20
C GLY A 186 3.97 -13.32 -17.90
N GLN A 187 4.77 -14.38 -18.01
CA GLN A 187 5.53 -14.98 -16.90
C GLN A 187 7.02 -14.98 -17.25
N PRO A 188 7.67 -13.81 -17.22
CA PRO A 188 9.00 -13.60 -17.80
C PRO A 188 10.13 -14.39 -17.10
N CYS A 189 9.86 -14.91 -15.91
CA CYS A 189 10.85 -15.60 -15.08
C CYS A 189 10.71 -17.13 -15.09
N LYS A 190 9.95 -17.70 -16.04
CA LYS A 190 9.78 -19.16 -16.21
C LYS A 190 10.65 -19.77 -17.33
N GLY A 191 11.60 -19.00 -17.85
CA GLY A 191 12.56 -19.44 -18.89
C GLY A 191 13.84 -20.02 -18.31
#